data_AF-A0A8D0ZH31-F1
#
_entry.id   AF-A0A8D0ZH31-F1
#
_cell.length_a   1.000
_cell.length_b   1.000
_cell.length_c   1.000
_cell.angle_alpha   90.00
_cell.angle_beta   90.00
_cell.angle_gamma   90.00
#
_symmetry.space_group_name_H-M   'P 1'
#
loop_
_entity.id
_entity.type
_entity.pdbx_description
1 polymer ?
#
loop_
_entity_poly.entity_id
_entity_poly.type
_entity_poly.pdbx_seq_one_letter_code
_entity_poly.pdbx_strand_id
1 'polypeptide(L)'
;MSNPSDISPTPCGQTGDQTLRNHSIYTQLMETVLSFMKLMTGDQQQDPALEEQKDSQASREQEALLGHLMIQTVKHLQSGVTGGHKFQLPCPSMHSRDNVRGGQQAQSSRKTCRDTFISSDLSSRGLDISSLYHSSFQDYNTYQGNKYDKKNNTLGFINLGTSENKLCIDLLTERLRRSDMNYVDDNLLQYPDWRGQPFLRKEVAQFLTTYCKAPAHLDPENVVVLNSCSSVLSSLAMVLCDPGEAFLVPTPFSSGFIFSACLYAKVELLPVHLDSWVSGANTSPFQLSVGKLEQVLFEAKMEGKKVRGLLLTNPQNPLGDVYSRDSLMDYLEFAKRYHLHVIIDEIYMLTVFDEAITFHSVLSIESLPDPSKTHVIWGTSKDFGISGLCFGALHTFNKAVASAVSSFGSLHSISSIAQYKLRQLLQDREWLDSTYLPINHFRLRTAHKYITNELKALNVPFLNRGSGLFVWINLRKYLHPCTFEEELLLHRHFLDKKLILSPGKSFMCKDPGWFRLVFADNHLLLRSAMHRFHQVLLEQERNWTRRQLEDAIEEDLLTSNTAAATNLKG
;
A
#
# COMPACT_ATOMS: atom_id res chain seq x y z
N MET A 1 15.75 60.53 30.04
CA MET A 1 16.05 61.09 31.38
C MET A 1 16.27 59.94 32.35
N SER A 2 17.49 59.86 32.89
CA SER A 2 17.81 59.41 34.26
C SER A 2 17.64 57.92 34.65
N ASN A 3 18.70 57.11 34.45
CA ASN A 3 19.56 56.42 35.46
C ASN A 3 19.07 56.27 36.93
N PRO A 4 19.74 55.46 37.80
CA PRO A 4 20.45 54.15 37.66
C PRO A 4 20.31 53.26 38.94
N SER A 5 21.34 52.43 39.24
CA SER A 5 21.80 51.80 40.50
C SER A 5 21.44 50.31 40.69
N ASP A 6 22.37 49.37 40.47
CA ASP A 6 23.54 48.93 41.28
C ASP A 6 23.15 48.05 42.49
N ILE A 7 23.77 46.86 42.59
CA ILE A 7 24.42 46.29 43.79
C ILE A 7 25.10 44.95 43.41
N SER A 8 26.33 44.78 43.89
CA SER A 8 27.19 43.59 43.83
C SER A 8 27.50 43.08 45.28
N PRO A 9 28.34 42.05 45.54
CA PRO A 9 27.94 40.68 45.87
C PRO A 9 28.63 40.11 47.15
N THR A 10 28.50 38.79 47.41
CA THR A 10 29.47 37.78 47.99
C THR A 10 28.84 36.76 48.98
N PRO A 11 29.46 35.60 49.35
CA PRO A 11 29.96 34.51 48.48
C PRO A 11 29.88 33.05 49.08
N CYS A 12 30.26 32.07 48.25
CA CYS A 12 31.07 30.86 48.53
C CYS A 12 30.48 29.57 49.17
N GLY A 13 30.78 28.43 48.51
CA GLY A 13 30.75 27.06 49.05
C GLY A 13 31.08 26.00 47.98
N GLN A 14 32.26 25.38 48.07
CA GLN A 14 32.88 24.44 47.12
C GLN A 14 32.37 23.00 47.22
N THR A 15 32.47 22.24 46.12
CA THR A 15 32.95 20.84 46.08
C THR A 15 33.44 20.51 44.66
N GLY A 16 34.73 20.24 44.53
CA GLY A 16 35.35 19.66 43.33
C GLY A 16 35.41 18.13 43.41
N ASP A 17 35.94 17.54 42.33
CA ASP A 17 36.49 16.16 42.24
C ASP A 17 35.75 15.10 41.39
N GLN A 18 35.01 15.50 40.34
CA GLN A 18 34.52 14.57 39.29
C GLN A 18 34.88 14.98 37.84
N THR A 19 35.40 16.20 37.62
CA THR A 19 35.61 16.76 36.28
C THR A 19 36.93 16.36 35.61
N LEU A 20 37.94 15.93 36.37
CA LEU A 20 39.28 15.63 35.84
C LEU A 20 39.40 14.24 35.16
N ARG A 21 38.57 13.25 35.51
CA ARG A 21 38.57 11.94 34.82
C ARG A 21 37.82 11.94 33.49
N ASN A 22 36.77 12.75 33.35
CA ASN A 22 35.96 12.79 32.13
C ASN A 22 36.62 13.59 30.98
N HIS A 23 37.57 14.48 31.28
CA HIS A 23 38.30 15.25 30.26
C HIS A 23 39.36 14.40 29.50
N SER A 24 39.93 13.38 30.14
CA SER A 24 40.95 12.50 29.52
C SER A 24 40.38 11.63 28.40
N ILE A 25 39.16 11.10 28.59
CA ILE A 25 38.53 10.15 27.65
C ILE A 25 38.05 10.88 26.39
N TYR A 26 37.51 12.09 26.55
CA TYR A 26 37.00 12.89 25.44
C TYR A 26 38.12 13.38 24.51
N THR A 27 39.29 13.69 25.08
CA THR A 27 40.46 14.15 24.33
C THR A 27 41.05 13.02 23.47
N GLN A 28 41.16 11.81 24.02
CA GLN A 28 41.60 10.62 23.27
C GLN A 28 40.63 10.22 22.14
N LEU A 29 39.32 10.37 22.37
CA LEU A 29 38.30 10.11 21.35
C LEU A 29 38.43 11.09 20.18
N MET A 30 38.68 12.37 20.47
CA MET A 30 38.81 13.41 19.44
C MET A 30 40.11 13.31 18.63
N GLU A 31 41.24 12.93 19.24
CA GLU A 31 42.50 12.70 18.52
C GLU A 31 42.41 11.49 17.58
N THR A 32 41.66 10.45 17.97
CA THR A 32 41.43 9.26 17.15
C THR A 32 40.58 9.61 15.92
N VAL A 33 39.54 10.44 16.10
CA VAL A 33 38.67 10.93 15.01
C VAL A 33 39.43 11.86 14.06
N LEU A 34 40.28 12.75 14.58
CA LEU A 34 41.11 13.64 13.76
C LEU A 34 42.17 12.89 12.94
N SER A 35 42.76 11.82 13.48
CA SER A 35 43.69 10.97 12.73
C SER A 35 42.98 10.18 11.62
N PHE A 36 41.74 9.76 11.86
CA PHE A 36 40.89 9.08 10.87
C PHE A 36 40.51 10.01 9.70
N MET A 37 40.16 11.28 9.98
CA MET A 37 39.83 12.25 8.92
C MET A 37 41.03 12.58 8.02
N LYS A 38 42.25 12.58 8.57
CA LYS A 38 43.48 12.74 7.78
C LYS A 38 43.78 11.55 6.88
N LEU A 39 43.40 10.33 7.27
CA LEU A 39 43.57 9.13 6.46
C LEU A 39 42.62 9.10 5.25
N MET A 40 41.45 9.72 5.39
CA MET A 40 40.38 9.74 4.37
C MET A 40 40.51 10.86 3.32
N THR A 41 41.46 11.80 3.50
CA THR A 41 41.59 13.00 2.65
C THR A 41 42.93 13.12 1.91
N GLY A 42 43.72 12.05 1.83
CA GLY A 42 44.96 12.00 1.04
C GLY A 42 44.71 11.95 -0.47
N ASP A 43 45.22 12.94 -1.19
CA ASP A 43 45.09 13.20 -2.63
C ASP A 43 45.72 12.11 -3.53
N GLN A 44 45.13 11.87 -4.71
CA GLN A 44 45.42 10.77 -5.64
C GLN A 44 46.71 10.93 -6.47
N GLN A 45 47.33 9.80 -6.86
CA GLN A 45 47.88 9.57 -8.22
C GLN A 45 48.36 8.11 -8.40
N GLN A 46 47.71 7.29 -9.25
CA GLN A 46 48.34 6.40 -10.25
C GLN A 46 47.36 5.46 -11.02
N ASP A 47 47.51 5.50 -12.35
CA ASP A 47 47.28 4.54 -13.48
C ASP A 47 46.13 3.50 -13.50
N PRO A 48 45.28 3.46 -14.56
CA PRO A 48 44.15 2.54 -14.69
C PRO A 48 44.51 1.29 -15.50
N ALA A 49 45.18 0.32 -14.89
CA ALA A 49 45.26 -1.03 -15.44
C ALA A 49 45.69 -2.04 -14.37
N LEU A 50 44.79 -2.40 -13.44
CA LEU A 50 44.76 -3.66 -12.64
C LEU A 50 43.78 -3.53 -11.45
N GLU A 51 42.50 -3.23 -11.69
CA GLU A 51 41.50 -3.06 -10.61
C GLU A 51 40.19 -3.78 -10.91
N GLU A 52 40.11 -5.07 -10.58
CA GLU A 52 38.79 -5.69 -10.32
C GLU A 52 38.81 -6.81 -9.27
N GLN A 53 39.95 -7.02 -8.59
CA GLN A 53 40.07 -8.08 -7.57
C GLN A 53 40.68 -7.64 -6.23
N LYS A 54 41.30 -6.45 -6.13
CA LYS A 54 41.86 -5.93 -4.86
C LYS A 54 40.88 -5.04 -4.06
N ASP A 55 39.98 -4.33 -4.74
CA ASP A 55 39.03 -3.40 -4.10
C ASP A 55 37.96 -4.09 -3.24
N SER A 56 37.56 -5.31 -3.60
CA SER A 56 36.57 -6.10 -2.83
C SER A 56 37.12 -6.55 -1.48
N GLN A 57 38.43 -6.82 -1.38
CA GLN A 57 39.02 -7.35 -0.16
C GLN A 57 39.42 -6.24 0.83
N ALA A 58 39.98 -5.14 0.34
CA ALA A 58 40.31 -3.97 1.15
C ALA A 58 39.04 -3.31 1.74
N SER A 59 37.96 -3.25 0.96
CA SER A 59 36.66 -2.74 1.42
C SER A 59 36.04 -3.63 2.51
N ARG A 60 36.12 -4.96 2.38
CA ARG A 60 35.64 -5.90 3.41
C ARG A 60 36.48 -5.87 4.69
N GLU A 61 37.79 -5.66 4.59
CA GLU A 61 38.66 -5.52 5.76
C GLU A 61 38.40 -4.20 6.50
N GLN A 62 38.13 -3.10 5.77
CA GLN A 62 37.71 -1.82 6.36
C GLN A 62 36.32 -1.90 7.02
N GLU A 63 35.35 -2.58 6.41
CA GLU A 63 34.03 -2.80 7.01
C GLU A 63 34.09 -3.71 8.25
N ALA A 64 34.93 -4.74 8.24
CA ALA A 64 35.15 -5.60 9.40
C ALA A 64 35.81 -4.86 10.56
N LEU A 65 36.79 -3.99 10.28
CA LEU A 65 37.44 -3.14 11.28
C LEU A 65 36.44 -2.13 11.88
N LEU A 66 35.57 -1.55 11.04
CA LEU A 66 34.50 -0.64 11.45
C LEU A 66 33.48 -1.35 12.35
N GLY A 67 33.06 -2.56 12.00
CA GLY A 67 32.19 -3.39 12.83
C GLY A 67 32.81 -3.72 14.19
N HIS A 68 34.10 -4.05 14.21
CA HIS A 68 34.81 -4.40 15.44
C HIS A 68 34.98 -3.19 16.39
N LEU A 69 35.24 -2.00 15.84
CA LEU A 69 35.33 -0.74 16.60
C LEU A 69 33.97 -0.28 17.13
N MET A 70 32.90 -0.47 16.36
CA MET A 70 31.54 -0.16 16.82
C MET A 70 31.11 -1.06 17.99
N ILE A 71 31.45 -2.35 17.95
CA ILE A 71 31.15 -3.30 19.04
C ILE A 71 31.92 -2.95 20.31
N GLN A 72 33.19 -2.54 20.21
CA GLN A 72 33.97 -2.08 21.37
C GLN A 72 33.40 -0.78 21.96
N THR A 73 32.92 0.13 21.11
CA THR A 73 32.29 1.38 21.55
C THR A 73 30.96 1.14 22.29
N VAL A 74 30.15 0.19 21.80
CA VAL A 74 28.90 -0.21 22.45
C VAL A 74 29.15 -0.91 23.79
N LYS A 75 30.16 -1.79 23.88
CA LYS A 75 30.54 -2.45 25.14
C LYS A 75 31.02 -1.44 26.20
N HIS A 76 31.76 -0.41 25.80
CA HIS A 76 32.18 0.65 26.72
C HIS A 76 31.02 1.53 27.20
N LEU A 77 30.04 1.82 26.34
CA LEU A 77 28.86 2.60 26.70
C LEU A 77 27.89 1.82 27.61
N GLN A 78 27.81 0.49 27.45
CA GLN A 78 26.95 -0.37 28.26
C GLN A 78 27.53 -0.70 29.65
N SER A 79 28.86 -0.61 29.83
CA SER A 79 29.49 -0.80 31.14
C SER A 79 29.28 0.35 32.15
N GLY A 80 28.56 1.42 31.76
CA GLY A 80 28.49 2.68 32.52
C GLY A 80 27.15 3.07 33.16
N VAL A 81 26.07 2.29 33.07
CA VAL A 81 24.76 2.69 33.67
C VAL A 81 24.04 1.49 34.29
N THR A 82 24.09 1.37 35.61
CA THR A 82 23.14 0.59 36.43
C THR A 82 22.27 1.54 37.24
N GLY A 83 20.94 1.34 37.16
CA GLY A 83 19.98 1.80 38.18
C GLY A 83 18.91 2.78 37.68
N GLY A 84 17.64 2.38 37.85
CA GLY A 84 16.52 3.32 38.03
C GLY A 84 15.36 3.15 37.06
N HIS A 85 14.23 2.65 37.57
CA HIS A 85 13.01 2.27 36.87
C HIS A 85 12.16 3.40 36.25
N LYS A 86 11.39 2.97 35.24
CA LYS A 86 10.03 3.38 34.82
C LYS A 86 9.85 4.76 34.18
N PHE A 87 9.58 4.74 32.87
CA PHE A 87 8.75 5.74 32.20
C PHE A 87 7.62 5.06 31.42
N GLN A 88 6.40 5.34 31.88
CA GLN A 88 5.14 5.18 31.16
C GLN A 88 4.60 6.60 30.97
N LEU A 89 4.16 6.97 29.78
CA LEU A 89 3.50 8.25 29.55
C LEU A 89 2.35 8.07 28.54
N PRO A 90 1.12 8.51 28.89
CA PRO A 90 -0.04 8.54 28.01
C PRO A 90 -0.13 9.84 27.19
N CYS A 91 -0.99 9.77 26.18
CA CYS A 91 -1.40 10.81 25.22
C CYS A 91 -2.05 12.07 25.85
N PRO A 92 -2.30 13.13 25.05
CA PRO A 92 -2.12 14.52 25.45
C PRO A 92 -3.40 15.22 25.89
N SER A 93 -3.25 16.26 26.70
CA SER A 93 -4.24 17.34 26.77
C SER A 93 -3.56 18.70 26.91
N MET A 94 -4.02 19.63 26.09
CA MET A 94 -3.71 21.06 26.15
C MET A 94 -4.95 21.78 26.68
N HIS A 95 -4.79 22.53 27.77
CA HIS A 95 -5.23 23.93 27.89
C HIS A 95 -5.05 24.45 29.32
N SER A 96 -4.19 25.46 29.50
CA SER A 96 -4.55 26.74 30.13
C SER A 96 -3.39 27.73 30.03
N ARG A 97 -3.75 29.01 29.87
CA ARG A 97 -2.89 30.18 29.75
C ARG A 97 -2.25 30.51 31.11
N ASP A 98 -0.99 30.95 31.12
CA ASP A 98 -0.62 32.28 31.63
C ASP A 98 0.86 32.63 31.40
N ASN A 99 1.11 33.93 31.29
CA ASN A 99 2.35 34.62 30.93
C ASN A 99 3.55 34.35 31.88
N VAL A 100 4.78 34.40 31.35
CA VAL A 100 5.79 35.47 31.60
C VAL A 100 7.14 35.12 30.93
N ARG A 101 7.77 36.17 30.38
CA ARG A 101 9.09 36.26 29.70
C ARG A 101 10.28 35.70 30.48
N GLY A 102 11.27 35.21 29.74
CA GLY A 102 12.69 35.20 30.14
C GLY A 102 13.50 34.17 29.36
N GLY A 103 14.27 34.61 28.35
CA GLY A 103 15.13 33.73 27.57
C GLY A 103 16.49 33.48 28.21
N GLN A 104 17.11 32.34 27.90
CA GLN A 104 18.42 32.26 27.23
C GLN A 104 18.78 30.80 26.92
N GLN A 105 19.34 30.67 25.72
CA GLN A 105 20.14 29.60 25.13
C GLN A 105 20.53 28.39 26.00
N ALA A 106 20.19 27.20 25.51
CA ALA A 106 21.06 26.03 25.62
C ALA A 106 20.88 25.17 24.37
N GLN A 107 21.94 25.16 23.54
CA GLN A 107 22.12 24.24 22.44
C GLN A 107 22.09 22.80 22.99
N SER A 108 21.08 22.03 22.58
CA SER A 108 21.07 20.58 22.78
C SER A 108 21.33 19.92 21.45
N SER A 109 22.53 19.34 21.37
CA SER A 109 23.06 18.51 20.30
C SER A 109 22.10 17.38 19.95
N ARG A 110 21.37 17.55 18.83
CA ARG A 110 20.78 16.43 18.09
C ARG A 110 21.92 15.50 17.67
N LYS A 111 22.00 14.32 18.27
CA LYS A 111 22.73 13.19 17.68
C LYS A 111 22.00 12.82 16.38
N THR A 112 22.69 13.08 15.28
CA THR A 112 22.31 12.78 13.91
C THR A 112 22.17 11.27 13.72
N CYS A 113 20.92 10.82 13.56
CA CYS A 113 20.62 9.57 12.90
C CYS A 113 20.82 9.78 11.40
N ARG A 114 21.45 8.81 10.72
CA ARG A 114 21.77 8.73 9.28
C ARG A 114 21.06 9.76 8.39
N ASP A 115 21.87 10.49 7.60
CA ASP A 115 21.48 11.48 6.61
C ASP A 115 20.36 11.01 5.66
N THR A 116 19.11 11.12 6.08
CA THR A 116 18.03 11.44 5.17
C THR A 116 18.24 12.89 4.77
N PHE A 117 18.55 13.13 3.50
CA PHE A 117 18.42 14.45 2.89
C PHE A 117 16.98 14.93 3.11
N ILE A 118 16.71 15.62 4.22
CA ILE A 118 15.48 16.38 4.38
C ILE A 118 15.69 17.59 3.49
N SER A 119 15.22 17.51 2.25
CA SER A 119 15.19 18.67 1.36
C SER A 119 14.43 19.78 2.09
N SER A 120 15.11 20.88 2.37
CA SER A 120 14.53 22.10 2.92
C SER A 120 13.55 22.78 1.96
N ASP A 121 13.46 22.29 0.72
CA ASP A 121 12.73 22.91 -0.39
C ASP A 121 11.29 22.41 -0.48
N LEU A 122 10.99 21.26 0.14
CA LEU A 122 9.64 20.70 0.16
C LEU A 122 8.87 21.18 1.40
N SER A 123 7.58 21.51 1.19
CA SER A 123 6.63 21.64 2.31
C SER A 123 6.56 20.33 3.12
N SER A 124 6.08 20.39 4.37
CA SER A 124 5.83 19.18 5.18
C SER A 124 4.97 18.14 4.43
N ARG A 125 3.90 18.60 3.76
CA ARG A 125 3.08 17.75 2.89
C ARG A 125 3.91 17.13 1.76
N GLY A 126 4.80 17.91 1.14
CA GLY A 126 5.69 17.42 0.08
C GLY A 126 6.65 16.34 0.57
N LEU A 127 7.20 16.50 1.78
CA LEU A 127 8.04 15.49 2.44
C LEU A 127 7.25 14.20 2.71
N ASP A 128 6.02 14.32 3.23
CA ASP A 128 5.16 13.16 3.49
C ASP A 128 4.81 12.41 2.20
N ILE A 129 4.48 13.14 1.13
CA ILE A 129 4.20 12.56 -0.20
C ILE A 129 5.44 11.88 -0.78
N SER A 130 6.62 12.51 -0.67
CA SER A 130 7.88 11.93 -1.12
C SER A 130 8.20 10.63 -0.37
N SER A 131 8.06 10.63 0.95
CA SER A 131 8.25 9.45 1.81
C SER A 131 7.27 8.33 1.45
N LEU A 132 5.99 8.67 1.23
CA LEU A 132 4.97 7.72 0.80
C LEU A 132 5.29 7.14 -0.59
N TYR A 133 5.76 7.96 -1.53
CA TYR A 133 6.15 7.53 -2.86
C TYR A 133 7.30 6.53 -2.80
N HIS A 134 8.37 6.86 -2.08
CA HIS A 134 9.54 5.97 -1.97
C HIS A 134 9.19 4.65 -1.27
N SER A 135 8.42 4.69 -0.19
CA SER A 135 8.04 3.47 0.53
C SER A 135 7.07 2.56 -0.24
N SER A 136 6.20 3.13 -1.08
CA SER A 136 5.14 2.36 -1.76
C SER A 136 5.47 1.91 -3.19
N PHE A 137 6.40 2.59 -3.87
CA PHE A 137 6.73 2.31 -5.27
C PHE A 137 8.14 1.76 -5.50
N GLN A 138 8.92 1.51 -4.44
CA GLN A 138 10.29 0.98 -4.56
C GLN A 138 10.35 -0.33 -5.37
N ASP A 139 9.51 -1.31 -5.05
CA ASP A 139 9.50 -2.61 -5.75
C ASP A 139 9.10 -2.44 -7.20
N TYR A 140 8.12 -1.57 -7.46
CA TYR A 140 7.66 -1.27 -8.82
C TYR A 140 8.76 -0.59 -9.64
N ASN A 141 9.47 0.38 -9.07
CA ASN A 141 10.60 1.05 -9.73
C ASN A 141 11.75 0.08 -10.03
N THR A 142 12.05 -0.82 -9.09
CA THR A 142 13.04 -1.89 -9.27
C THR A 142 12.63 -2.83 -10.41
N TYR A 143 11.35 -3.22 -10.46
CA TYR A 143 10.79 -3.98 -11.58
C TYR A 143 10.94 -3.25 -12.91
N GLN A 144 10.61 -1.96 -12.97
CA GLN A 144 10.68 -1.17 -14.20
C GLN A 144 12.09 -1.15 -14.79
N GLY A 145 13.12 -1.02 -13.94
CA GLY A 145 14.52 -1.03 -14.37
C GLY A 145 15.07 -2.39 -14.79
N ASN A 146 14.39 -3.50 -14.46
CA ASN A 146 14.90 -4.86 -14.72
C ASN A 146 13.76 -5.84 -15.01
N LYS A 147 12.91 -5.54 -15.99
CA LYS A 147 11.76 -6.39 -16.34
C LYS A 147 12.19 -7.71 -16.94
N TYR A 148 11.49 -8.79 -16.55
CA TYR A 148 11.57 -10.04 -17.27
C TYR A 148 11.12 -9.85 -18.73
N ASP A 149 11.92 -10.36 -19.66
CA ASP A 149 11.56 -10.51 -21.06
C ASP A 149 12.03 -11.88 -21.55
N LYS A 150 11.16 -12.60 -22.27
CA LYS A 150 11.43 -13.96 -22.72
C LYS A 150 12.66 -14.06 -23.65
N LYS A 151 12.98 -12.99 -24.38
CA LYS A 151 14.08 -12.95 -25.36
C LYS A 151 15.29 -12.21 -24.82
N ASN A 152 15.07 -11.07 -24.17
CA ASN A 152 16.10 -10.09 -23.86
C ASN A 152 16.55 -10.15 -22.39
N ASN A 153 15.72 -10.65 -21.47
CA ASN A 153 16.04 -10.66 -20.03
C ASN A 153 15.28 -11.74 -19.26
N THR A 154 15.66 -13.01 -19.42
CA THR A 154 15.02 -14.13 -18.74
C THR A 154 15.26 -14.16 -17.23
N LEU A 155 16.26 -13.40 -16.77
CA LEU A 155 16.60 -13.22 -15.36
C LEU A 155 16.01 -11.93 -14.78
N GLY A 156 15.12 -11.22 -15.47
CA GLY A 156 14.47 -10.02 -14.95
C GLY A 156 13.36 -10.32 -13.94
N PHE A 157 12.81 -9.28 -13.34
CA PHE A 157 11.69 -9.31 -12.42
C PHE A 157 10.38 -9.72 -13.10
N ILE A 158 9.71 -10.69 -12.50
CA ILE A 158 8.32 -11.03 -12.81
C ILE A 158 7.43 -10.35 -11.77
N ASN A 159 6.46 -9.56 -12.24
CA ASN A 159 5.57 -8.81 -11.38
C ASN A 159 4.18 -9.45 -11.33
N LEU A 160 3.88 -10.12 -10.22
CA LEU A 160 2.54 -10.61 -9.87
C LEU A 160 1.93 -9.80 -8.71
N GLY A 161 2.50 -8.62 -8.39
CA GLY A 161 1.98 -7.71 -7.38
C GLY A 161 1.04 -6.66 -7.97
N THR A 162 1.25 -6.21 -9.20
CA THR A 162 0.39 -5.21 -9.85
C THR A 162 -0.83 -5.87 -10.48
N SER A 163 -2.03 -5.48 -10.03
CA SER A 163 -3.29 -6.00 -10.57
C SER A 163 -3.57 -5.41 -11.95
N GLU A 164 -3.13 -6.08 -13.00
CA GLU A 164 -3.37 -5.74 -14.41
C GLU A 164 -3.92 -6.96 -15.13
N ASN A 165 -4.92 -6.75 -16.01
CA ASN A 165 -5.42 -7.81 -16.86
C ASN A 165 -4.65 -7.82 -18.18
N LYS A 166 -3.71 -8.74 -18.32
CA LYS A 166 -2.88 -8.86 -19.54
C LYS A 166 -3.34 -10.00 -20.44
N LEU A 167 -4.39 -10.71 -20.06
CA LEU A 167 -4.82 -11.92 -20.73
C LEU A 167 -5.47 -11.66 -22.10
N CYS A 168 -6.02 -10.47 -22.33
CA CYS A 168 -6.74 -10.12 -23.57
C CYS A 168 -6.13 -8.92 -24.32
N ILE A 169 -4.83 -8.65 -24.11
CA ILE A 169 -4.12 -7.55 -24.79
C ILE A 169 -4.16 -7.71 -26.31
N ASP A 170 -4.08 -8.93 -26.83
CA ASP A 170 -4.22 -9.25 -28.24
C ASP A 170 -5.56 -8.76 -28.81
N LEU A 171 -6.68 -9.12 -28.17
CA LEU A 171 -8.02 -8.72 -28.62
C LEU A 171 -8.21 -7.20 -28.59
N LEU A 172 -7.73 -6.55 -27.52
CA LEU A 172 -7.88 -5.11 -27.38
C LEU A 172 -6.95 -4.32 -28.29
N THR A 173 -5.72 -4.81 -28.50
CA THR A 173 -4.81 -4.21 -29.47
C THR A 173 -5.40 -4.26 -30.87
N GLU A 174 -5.99 -5.40 -31.25
CA GLU A 174 -6.71 -5.52 -32.52
C GLU A 174 -7.90 -4.57 -32.58
N ARG A 175 -8.77 -4.56 -31.55
CA ARG A 175 -9.94 -3.69 -31.51
C ARG A 175 -9.58 -2.21 -31.61
N LEU A 176 -8.58 -1.76 -30.87
CA LEU A 176 -8.12 -0.35 -30.80
C LEU A 176 -7.42 0.12 -32.10
N ARG A 177 -6.96 -0.81 -32.95
CA ARG A 177 -6.34 -0.50 -34.25
C ARG A 177 -7.36 -0.34 -35.38
N ARG A 178 -8.63 -0.72 -35.19
CA ARG A 178 -9.67 -0.56 -36.21
C ARG A 178 -9.87 0.93 -36.58
N SER A 179 -10.26 1.21 -37.81
CA SER A 179 -10.37 2.58 -38.34
C SER A 179 -11.41 3.42 -37.60
N ASP A 180 -12.52 2.80 -37.18
CA ASP A 180 -13.58 3.44 -36.38
C ASP A 180 -13.08 3.94 -35.01
N MET A 181 -11.98 3.39 -34.48
CA MET A 181 -11.37 3.82 -33.22
C MET A 181 -10.43 5.01 -33.37
N ASN A 182 -10.06 5.38 -34.59
CA ASN A 182 -8.97 6.32 -34.87
C ASN A 182 -9.45 7.58 -35.60
N TYR A 183 -10.74 7.88 -35.49
CA TYR A 183 -11.33 9.11 -36.00
C TYR A 183 -11.00 10.31 -35.10
N VAL A 184 -10.61 11.43 -35.70
CA VAL A 184 -10.35 12.71 -35.04
C VAL A 184 -11.09 13.81 -35.78
N ASP A 185 -12.00 14.48 -35.08
CA ASP A 185 -12.72 15.68 -35.54
C ASP A 185 -12.15 16.93 -34.85
N ASP A 186 -12.30 18.09 -35.46
CA ASP A 186 -11.76 19.37 -34.95
C ASP A 186 -12.28 19.68 -33.54
N ASN A 187 -13.53 19.32 -33.25
CA ASN A 187 -14.13 19.50 -31.92
C ASN A 187 -13.44 18.66 -30.83
N LEU A 188 -12.82 17.53 -31.18
CA LEU A 188 -12.07 16.70 -30.23
C LEU A 188 -10.72 17.32 -29.87
N LEU A 189 -10.27 18.36 -30.58
CA LEU A 189 -9.03 19.08 -30.27
C LEU A 189 -9.26 20.23 -29.28
N GLN A 190 -10.52 20.56 -28.98
CA GLN A 190 -10.90 21.62 -28.06
C GLN A 190 -11.11 21.09 -26.63
N TYR A 191 -11.22 22.02 -25.67
CA TYR A 191 -11.50 21.66 -24.28
C TYR A 191 -12.81 20.87 -24.18
N PRO A 192 -12.82 19.73 -23.47
CA PRO A 192 -14.05 18.98 -23.24
C PRO A 192 -14.94 19.70 -22.23
N ASP A 193 -16.21 19.29 -22.17
CA ASP A 193 -17.03 19.47 -20.97
C ASP A 193 -16.26 18.91 -19.75
N TRP A 194 -16.14 19.68 -18.67
CA TRP A 194 -15.43 19.26 -17.45
C TRP A 194 -16.06 18.04 -16.78
N ARG A 195 -17.32 17.77 -17.07
CA ARG A 195 -17.98 16.53 -16.66
C ARG A 195 -17.53 15.31 -17.48
N GLY A 196 -16.87 15.53 -18.61
CA GLY A 196 -16.65 14.55 -19.68
C GLY A 196 -17.57 14.82 -20.87
N GLN A 197 -17.13 14.41 -22.05
CA GLN A 197 -17.85 14.61 -23.30
C GLN A 197 -19.26 14.02 -23.23
N PRO A 198 -20.31 14.75 -23.68
CA PRO A 198 -21.70 14.26 -23.60
C PRO A 198 -21.91 12.90 -24.24
N PHE A 199 -21.24 12.62 -25.37
CA PHE A 199 -21.34 11.33 -26.05
C PHE A 199 -20.80 10.18 -25.20
N LEU A 200 -19.73 10.40 -24.42
CA LEU A 200 -19.15 9.38 -23.58
C LEU A 200 -19.99 9.19 -22.32
N ARG A 201 -20.46 10.27 -21.70
CA ARG A 201 -21.36 10.18 -20.54
C ARG A 201 -22.62 9.39 -20.87
N LYS A 202 -23.20 9.64 -22.03
CA LYS A 202 -24.35 8.87 -22.53
C LYS A 202 -24.00 7.39 -22.70
N GLU A 203 -22.87 7.09 -23.32
CA GLU A 203 -22.45 5.71 -23.55
C GLU A 203 -22.15 4.97 -22.24
N VAL A 204 -21.53 5.64 -21.27
CA VAL A 204 -21.26 5.09 -19.94
C VAL A 204 -22.57 4.80 -19.19
N ALA A 205 -23.53 5.73 -19.22
CA ALA A 205 -24.83 5.49 -18.59
C ALA A 205 -25.55 4.27 -19.21
N GLN A 206 -25.53 4.15 -20.54
CA GLN A 206 -26.07 2.99 -21.25
C GLN A 206 -25.31 1.69 -20.92
N PHE A 207 -23.97 1.76 -20.88
CA PHE A 207 -23.11 0.65 -20.51
C PHE A 207 -23.48 0.13 -19.11
N LEU A 208 -23.52 1.03 -18.12
CA LEU A 208 -23.85 0.68 -16.75
C LEU A 208 -25.30 0.17 -16.65
N THR A 209 -26.27 0.75 -17.36
CA THR A 209 -27.63 0.19 -17.37
C THR A 209 -27.64 -1.29 -17.78
N THR A 210 -26.94 -1.64 -18.87
CA THR A 210 -26.90 -3.01 -19.40
C THR A 210 -26.10 -3.94 -18.49
N TYR A 211 -24.84 -3.61 -18.20
CA TYR A 211 -23.91 -4.54 -17.55
C TYR A 211 -24.08 -4.58 -16.02
N CYS A 212 -24.53 -3.50 -15.38
CA CYS A 212 -24.94 -3.53 -13.98
C CYS A 212 -26.37 -4.07 -13.81
N LYS A 213 -27.10 -4.33 -14.90
CA LYS A 213 -28.52 -4.74 -14.89
C LYS A 213 -29.39 -3.76 -14.08
N ALA A 214 -29.20 -2.47 -14.32
CA ALA A 214 -29.99 -1.45 -13.66
C ALA A 214 -31.47 -1.61 -14.07
N PRO A 215 -32.43 -1.50 -13.13
CA PRO A 215 -33.85 -1.72 -13.42
C PRO A 215 -34.46 -0.62 -14.30
N ALA A 216 -33.79 0.53 -14.41
CA ALA A 216 -34.16 1.63 -15.28
C ALA A 216 -32.92 2.20 -15.99
N HIS A 217 -33.16 2.92 -17.10
CA HIS A 217 -32.10 3.64 -17.79
C HIS A 217 -31.48 4.70 -16.88
N LEU A 218 -30.15 4.67 -16.79
CA LEU A 218 -29.39 5.64 -16.00
C LEU A 218 -29.30 6.95 -16.78
N ASP A 219 -29.44 8.06 -16.06
CA ASP A 219 -29.35 9.41 -16.63
C ASP A 219 -27.88 9.78 -16.88
N PRO A 220 -27.47 10.14 -18.12
CA PRO A 220 -26.13 10.64 -18.43
C PRO A 220 -25.70 11.87 -17.62
N GLU A 221 -26.65 12.64 -17.08
CA GLU A 221 -26.38 13.78 -16.19
C GLU A 221 -26.05 13.36 -14.75
N ASN A 222 -26.11 12.07 -14.44
CA ASN A 222 -25.59 11.47 -13.20
C ASN A 222 -24.15 10.96 -13.36
N VAL A 223 -23.57 11.04 -14.56
CA VAL A 223 -22.24 10.53 -14.87
C VAL A 223 -21.21 11.67 -14.90
N VAL A 224 -20.09 11.48 -14.22
CA VAL A 224 -18.89 12.35 -14.31
C VAL A 224 -17.69 11.49 -14.68
N VAL A 225 -16.90 11.93 -15.66
CA VAL A 225 -15.72 11.21 -16.16
C VAL A 225 -14.45 11.96 -15.77
N LEU A 226 -13.51 11.24 -15.15
CA LEU A 226 -12.19 11.75 -14.76
C LEU A 226 -11.08 10.76 -15.11
N ASN A 227 -9.82 11.19 -15.03
CA ASN A 227 -8.66 10.48 -15.53
C ASN A 227 -8.19 9.25 -14.72
N SER A 228 -9.06 8.65 -13.91
CA SER A 228 -8.97 7.31 -13.32
C SER A 228 -10.04 7.16 -12.23
N CYS A 229 -10.30 5.92 -11.78
CA CYS A 229 -11.09 5.68 -10.57
C CYS A 229 -10.46 6.32 -9.32
N SER A 230 -9.11 6.40 -9.25
CA SER A 230 -8.41 7.08 -8.16
C SER A 230 -8.68 8.58 -8.13
N SER A 231 -8.74 9.23 -9.30
CA SER A 231 -9.10 10.65 -9.41
C SER A 231 -10.56 10.89 -9.04
N VAL A 232 -11.47 9.97 -9.40
CA VAL A 232 -12.87 9.99 -8.95
C VAL A 232 -12.95 9.89 -7.43
N LEU A 233 -12.28 8.91 -6.82
CA LEU A 233 -12.28 8.72 -5.38
C LEU A 233 -11.66 9.92 -4.65
N SER A 234 -10.56 10.48 -5.18
CA SER A 234 -9.93 11.67 -4.61
C SER A 234 -10.85 12.88 -4.64
N SER A 235 -11.57 13.07 -5.75
CA SER A 235 -12.55 14.16 -5.90
C SER A 235 -13.75 13.96 -4.97
N LEU A 236 -14.25 12.72 -4.83
CA LEU A 236 -15.30 12.41 -3.86
C LEU A 236 -14.85 12.66 -2.42
N ALA A 237 -13.62 12.26 -2.06
CA ALA A 237 -13.07 12.53 -0.72
C ALA A 237 -13.00 14.04 -0.44
N MET A 238 -12.53 14.83 -1.41
CA MET A 238 -12.51 16.31 -1.31
C MET A 238 -13.90 16.93 -1.19
N VAL A 239 -14.92 16.35 -1.85
CA VAL A 239 -16.28 16.91 -1.88
C VAL A 239 -17.11 16.49 -0.66
N LEU A 240 -16.89 15.28 -0.15
CA LEU A 240 -17.73 14.67 0.88
C LEU A 240 -17.19 14.83 2.30
N CYS A 241 -15.91 15.18 2.45
CA CYS A 241 -15.24 15.28 3.74
C CYS A 241 -14.44 16.58 3.89
N ASP A 242 -14.43 17.11 5.11
CA ASP A 242 -13.45 18.10 5.54
C ASP A 242 -12.14 17.42 5.97
N PRO A 243 -10.98 18.12 5.96
CA PRO A 243 -9.72 17.56 6.42
C PRO A 243 -9.81 17.02 7.86
N GLY A 244 -9.34 15.79 8.07
CA GLY A 244 -9.41 15.09 9.36
C GLY A 244 -10.72 14.35 9.62
N GLU A 245 -11.72 14.47 8.76
CA GLU A 245 -12.88 13.57 8.76
C GLU A 245 -12.53 12.24 8.10
N ALA A 246 -13.41 11.24 8.26
CA ALA A 246 -13.07 9.85 7.98
C ALA A 246 -14.10 9.08 7.14
N PHE A 247 -13.60 8.05 6.44
CA PHE A 247 -14.40 6.97 5.86
C PHE A 247 -14.14 5.64 6.57
N LEU A 248 -15.18 4.84 6.78
CA LEU A 248 -15.04 3.43 7.16
C LEU A 248 -14.60 2.62 5.94
N VAL A 249 -13.63 1.73 6.09
CA VAL A 249 -13.14 0.85 5.02
C VAL A 249 -12.88 -0.56 5.54
N PRO A 250 -13.58 -1.60 5.05
CA PRO A 250 -13.28 -2.99 5.42
C PRO A 250 -11.86 -3.39 5.01
N THR A 251 -11.13 -4.09 5.88
CA THR A 251 -9.76 -4.57 5.58
C THR A 251 -9.71 -6.09 5.41
N PRO A 252 -8.88 -6.60 4.48
CA PRO A 252 -7.93 -5.86 3.65
C PRO A 252 -8.58 -5.09 2.49
N PHE A 253 -8.03 -3.93 2.13
CA PHE A 253 -8.49 -3.12 1.00
C PHE A 253 -7.34 -2.66 0.10
N SER A 254 -7.67 -2.20 -1.12
CA SER A 254 -6.71 -1.69 -2.10
C SER A 254 -5.87 -0.53 -1.55
N SER A 255 -4.55 -0.68 -1.50
CA SER A 255 -3.62 0.38 -1.07
C SER A 255 -3.80 1.72 -1.81
N GLY A 256 -4.34 1.69 -3.03
CA GLY A 256 -4.70 2.87 -3.82
C GLY A 256 -5.71 3.81 -3.13
N PHE A 257 -6.52 3.31 -2.19
CA PHE A 257 -7.44 4.15 -1.42
C PHE A 257 -6.71 5.10 -0.48
N ILE A 258 -5.58 4.67 0.11
CA ILE A 258 -4.75 5.53 0.97
C ILE A 258 -4.29 6.75 0.17
N PHE A 259 -3.76 6.52 -1.04
CA PHE A 259 -3.35 7.61 -1.92
C PHE A 259 -4.51 8.53 -2.28
N SER A 260 -5.64 7.94 -2.70
CA SER A 260 -6.77 8.71 -3.21
C SER A 260 -7.43 9.56 -2.11
N ALA A 261 -7.54 9.04 -0.89
CA ALA A 261 -8.14 9.77 0.24
C ALA A 261 -7.18 10.75 0.91
N CYS A 262 -5.89 10.41 1.04
CA CYS A 262 -4.96 11.19 1.85
C CYS A 262 -4.25 12.31 1.07
N LEU A 263 -3.84 12.08 -0.19
CA LEU A 263 -2.91 13.00 -0.89
C LEU A 263 -3.44 14.44 -0.98
N TYR A 264 -4.70 14.59 -1.38
CA TYR A 264 -5.36 15.89 -1.52
C TYR A 264 -6.25 16.22 -0.32
N ALA A 265 -7.14 15.30 0.03
CA ALA A 265 -8.26 15.58 0.95
C ALA A 265 -7.88 15.49 2.43
N LYS A 266 -6.76 14.83 2.77
CA LYS A 266 -6.38 14.53 4.17
C LYS A 266 -7.52 13.84 4.94
N VAL A 267 -8.22 12.95 4.25
CA VAL A 267 -9.32 12.15 4.81
C VAL A 267 -8.73 10.89 5.42
N GLU A 268 -9.12 10.57 6.64
CA GLU A 268 -8.70 9.36 7.32
C GLU A 268 -9.49 8.14 6.80
N LEU A 269 -8.82 7.00 6.67
CA LEU A 269 -9.47 5.72 6.40
C LEU A 269 -9.47 4.91 7.69
N LEU A 270 -10.65 4.73 8.29
CA LEU A 270 -10.84 3.94 9.50
C LEU A 270 -11.01 2.47 9.13
N PRO A 271 -10.03 1.61 9.47
CA PRO A 271 -10.06 0.21 9.07
C PRO A 271 -11.12 -0.57 9.88
N VAL A 272 -12.01 -1.25 9.17
CA VAL A 272 -12.91 -2.24 9.76
C VAL A 272 -12.27 -3.62 9.61
N HIS A 273 -11.63 -4.09 10.67
CA HIS A 273 -10.84 -5.31 10.64
C HIS A 273 -11.67 -6.60 10.54
N LEU A 274 -11.54 -7.29 9.41
CA LEU A 274 -12.23 -8.56 9.16
C LEU A 274 -11.39 -9.73 9.67
N ASP A 275 -12.04 -10.82 10.08
CA ASP A 275 -11.34 -11.96 10.65
C ASP A 275 -10.84 -12.87 9.53
N SER A 276 -9.56 -13.23 9.53
CA SER A 276 -9.00 -14.08 8.48
C SER A 276 -9.35 -15.57 8.64
N TRP A 277 -10.15 -15.91 9.65
CA TRP A 277 -10.64 -17.26 9.94
C TRP A 277 -12.13 -17.19 10.24
N VAL A 278 -12.78 -18.35 10.11
CA VAL A 278 -14.19 -18.49 10.49
C VAL A 278 -14.26 -18.51 12.01
N SER A 279 -14.93 -17.53 12.61
CA SER A 279 -15.19 -17.46 14.04
C SER A 279 -16.56 -16.86 14.33
N GLY A 280 -17.21 -17.36 15.40
CA GLY A 280 -18.52 -16.88 15.82
C GLY A 280 -19.58 -17.11 14.74
N ALA A 281 -20.26 -16.04 14.32
CA ALA A 281 -21.34 -16.07 13.34
C ALA A 281 -20.88 -15.98 11.87
N ASN A 282 -19.58 -15.79 11.61
CA ASN A 282 -19.08 -15.71 10.23
C ASN A 282 -19.21 -17.08 9.56
N THR A 283 -19.61 -17.10 8.29
CA THR A 283 -19.67 -18.32 7.47
C THR A 283 -18.47 -18.44 6.53
N SER A 284 -17.68 -17.36 6.38
CA SER A 284 -16.45 -17.37 5.61
C SER A 284 -15.39 -16.40 6.17
N PRO A 285 -14.09 -16.61 5.88
CA PRO A 285 -13.04 -15.66 6.21
C PRO A 285 -13.26 -14.31 5.53
N PHE A 286 -12.85 -13.25 6.21
CA PHE A 286 -12.96 -11.86 5.77
C PHE A 286 -14.39 -11.41 5.44
N GLN A 287 -15.38 -11.94 6.16
CA GLN A 287 -16.76 -11.50 6.02
C GLN A 287 -17.00 -10.19 6.77
N LEU A 288 -17.57 -9.20 6.07
CA LEU A 288 -18.04 -7.95 6.66
C LEU A 288 -19.43 -8.16 7.29
N SER A 289 -19.62 -7.62 8.50
CA SER A 289 -20.91 -7.59 9.17
C SER A 289 -21.24 -6.17 9.62
N VAL A 290 -22.54 -5.87 9.70
CA VAL A 290 -23.02 -4.57 10.21
C VAL A 290 -22.52 -4.31 11.63
N GLY A 291 -22.46 -5.34 12.49
CA GLY A 291 -21.94 -5.19 13.86
C GLY A 291 -20.49 -4.69 13.91
N LYS A 292 -19.62 -5.12 12.98
CA LYS A 292 -18.25 -4.58 12.88
C LYS A 292 -18.21 -3.13 12.41
N LEU A 293 -19.10 -2.76 11.49
CA LEU A 293 -19.25 -1.37 11.05
C LEU A 293 -19.72 -0.46 12.20
N GLU A 294 -20.74 -0.90 12.95
CA GLU A 294 -21.27 -0.20 14.12
C GLU A 294 -20.22 -0.05 15.22
N GLN A 295 -19.43 -1.09 15.48
CA GLN A 295 -18.34 -1.05 16.47
C GLN A 295 -17.33 0.05 16.13
N VAL A 296 -16.74 0.03 14.94
CA VAL A 296 -15.71 1.01 14.55
C VAL A 296 -16.29 2.42 14.45
N LEU A 297 -17.54 2.57 13.98
CA LEU A 297 -18.22 3.86 13.98
C LEU A 297 -18.40 4.41 15.41
N PHE A 298 -18.75 3.55 16.37
CA PHE A 298 -18.91 3.94 17.77
C PHE A 298 -17.58 4.33 18.42
N GLU A 299 -16.52 3.54 18.21
CA GLU A 299 -15.16 3.84 18.66
C GLU A 299 -14.67 5.19 18.11
N ALA A 300 -14.84 5.43 16.81
CA ALA A 300 -14.49 6.70 16.17
C ALA A 300 -15.26 7.88 16.78
N LYS A 301 -16.55 7.69 17.08
CA LYS A 301 -17.37 8.72 17.74
C LYS A 301 -16.89 9.03 19.15
N MET A 302 -16.46 8.02 19.92
CA MET A 302 -15.88 8.21 21.26
C MET A 302 -14.55 8.99 21.20
N GLU A 303 -13.78 8.80 20.14
CA GLU A 303 -12.55 9.56 19.87
C GLU A 303 -12.81 10.97 19.31
N GLY A 304 -14.07 11.37 19.14
CA GLY A 304 -14.45 12.67 18.58
C GLY A 304 -14.24 12.78 17.07
N LYS A 305 -14.04 11.66 16.36
CA LYS A 305 -13.90 11.64 14.90
C LYS A 305 -15.26 11.71 14.23
N LYS A 306 -15.33 12.49 13.14
CA LYS A 306 -16.53 12.60 12.31
C LYS A 306 -16.41 11.69 11.08
N VAL A 307 -17.18 10.61 11.10
CA VAL A 307 -17.28 9.66 9.98
C VAL A 307 -18.31 10.16 8.98
N ARG A 308 -17.93 10.24 7.71
CA ARG A 308 -18.77 10.79 6.62
C ARG A 308 -19.32 9.73 5.69
N GLY A 309 -18.70 8.55 5.64
CA GLY A 309 -19.12 7.51 4.72
C GLY A 309 -18.48 6.15 4.94
N LEU A 310 -18.91 5.21 4.11
CA LEU A 310 -18.44 3.84 3.98
C LEU A 310 -17.91 3.65 2.55
N LEU A 311 -16.67 3.17 2.44
CA LEU A 311 -16.03 2.84 1.16
C LEU A 311 -15.96 1.32 1.01
N LEU A 312 -16.58 0.80 -0.04
CA LEU A 312 -16.61 -0.62 -0.40
C LEU A 312 -15.97 -0.84 -1.77
N THR A 313 -15.46 -2.04 -2.00
CA THR A 313 -15.05 -2.52 -3.32
C THR A 313 -15.83 -3.79 -3.63
N ASN A 314 -16.51 -3.85 -4.77
CA ASN A 314 -17.34 -4.99 -5.15
C ASN A 314 -17.25 -5.25 -6.67
N PRO A 315 -16.62 -6.33 -7.15
CA PRO A 315 -15.89 -7.37 -6.41
C PRO A 315 -14.70 -6.84 -5.59
N GLN A 316 -14.36 -7.53 -4.50
CA GLN A 316 -13.38 -7.08 -3.52
C GLN A 316 -11.93 -7.25 -4.00
N ASN A 317 -11.09 -6.27 -3.64
CA ASN A 317 -9.64 -6.32 -3.82
C ASN A 317 -8.97 -6.06 -2.46
N PRO A 318 -8.22 -7.03 -1.89
CA PRO A 318 -7.51 -8.13 -2.58
C PRO A 318 -8.16 -9.52 -2.52
N LEU A 319 -9.39 -9.64 -1.98
CA LEU A 319 -9.98 -10.93 -1.62
C LEU A 319 -10.57 -11.71 -2.81
N GLY A 320 -10.99 -11.02 -3.87
CA GLY A 320 -11.66 -11.62 -5.03
C GLY A 320 -13.10 -12.05 -4.74
N ASP A 321 -13.65 -11.70 -3.58
CA ASP A 321 -15.01 -12.06 -3.17
C ASP A 321 -16.05 -11.07 -3.73
N VAL A 322 -17.30 -11.52 -3.83
CA VAL A 322 -18.42 -10.72 -4.33
C VAL A 322 -19.46 -10.62 -3.23
N TYR A 323 -19.90 -9.40 -2.89
CA TYR A 323 -20.98 -9.26 -1.92
C TYR A 323 -22.28 -9.80 -2.48
N SER A 324 -23.02 -10.54 -1.65
CA SER A 324 -24.39 -10.91 -1.99
C SER A 324 -25.28 -9.67 -2.01
N ARG A 325 -26.41 -9.76 -2.71
CA ARG A 325 -27.43 -8.70 -2.72
C ARG A 325 -27.88 -8.34 -1.30
N ASP A 326 -28.12 -9.34 -0.46
CA ASP A 326 -28.62 -9.13 0.90
C ASP A 326 -27.57 -8.42 1.77
N SER A 327 -26.30 -8.83 1.68
CA SER A 327 -25.22 -8.14 2.40
C SER A 327 -25.05 -6.69 1.93
N LEU A 328 -25.13 -6.41 0.63
CA LEU A 328 -25.11 -5.03 0.13
C LEU A 328 -26.28 -4.21 0.70
N MET A 329 -27.50 -4.77 0.74
CA MET A 329 -28.66 -4.10 1.33
C MET A 329 -28.46 -3.81 2.81
N ASP A 330 -27.92 -4.75 3.59
CA ASP A 330 -27.62 -4.56 5.01
C ASP A 330 -26.63 -3.40 5.22
N TYR A 331 -25.58 -3.31 4.40
CA TYR A 331 -24.58 -2.24 4.50
C TYR A 331 -25.14 -0.87 4.10
N LEU A 332 -26.01 -0.83 3.08
CA LEU A 332 -26.68 0.40 2.64
C LEU A 332 -27.69 0.89 3.69
N GLU A 333 -28.44 -0.02 4.33
CA GLU A 333 -29.38 0.32 5.41
C GLU A 333 -28.64 0.79 6.67
N PHE A 334 -27.50 0.16 7.00
CA PHE A 334 -26.58 0.67 8.02
C PHE A 334 -26.16 2.11 7.69
N ALA A 335 -25.66 2.36 6.48
CA ALA A 335 -25.18 3.68 6.11
C ALA A 335 -26.29 4.75 6.18
N LYS A 336 -27.50 4.42 5.71
CA LYS A 336 -28.68 5.27 5.83
C LYS A 336 -28.99 5.62 7.28
N ARG A 337 -29.05 4.62 8.17
CA ARG A 337 -29.33 4.79 9.61
C ARG A 337 -28.39 5.82 10.25
N TYR A 338 -27.12 5.79 9.87
CA TYR A 338 -26.09 6.69 10.39
C TYR A 338 -25.80 7.90 9.49
N HIS A 339 -26.63 8.15 8.47
CA HIS A 339 -26.53 9.30 7.55
C HIS A 339 -25.19 9.38 6.79
N LEU A 340 -24.57 8.23 6.55
CA LEU A 340 -23.28 8.07 5.89
C LEU A 340 -23.43 8.02 4.37
N HIS A 341 -22.46 8.59 3.65
CA HIS A 341 -22.30 8.31 2.23
C HIS A 341 -21.80 6.88 2.02
N VAL A 342 -22.15 6.26 0.90
CA VAL A 342 -21.60 4.97 0.48
C VAL A 342 -20.95 5.14 -0.88
N ILE A 343 -19.67 4.84 -0.95
CA ILE A 343 -18.90 4.82 -2.20
C ILE A 343 -18.60 3.36 -2.50
N ILE A 344 -19.04 2.86 -3.65
CA ILE A 344 -18.82 1.48 -4.07
C ILE A 344 -17.98 1.50 -5.34
N ASP A 345 -16.75 1.00 -5.22
CA ASP A 345 -15.84 0.80 -6.35
C ASP A 345 -16.14 -0.56 -7.01
N GLU A 346 -16.76 -0.51 -8.19
CA GLU A 346 -17.14 -1.67 -9.00
C GLU A 346 -16.21 -1.88 -10.21
N ILE A 347 -14.95 -1.42 -10.14
CA ILE A 347 -13.96 -1.52 -11.22
C ILE A 347 -13.67 -2.97 -11.70
N TYR A 348 -14.07 -3.99 -10.94
CA TYR A 348 -13.89 -5.41 -11.27
C TYR A 348 -15.19 -6.09 -11.75
N MET A 349 -16.27 -5.34 -12.02
CA MET A 349 -17.60 -5.92 -12.28
C MET A 349 -17.65 -6.89 -13.48
N LEU A 350 -16.75 -6.76 -14.46
CA LEU A 350 -16.69 -7.66 -15.62
C LEU A 350 -15.61 -8.75 -15.49
N THR A 351 -14.96 -8.84 -14.33
CA THR A 351 -13.94 -9.87 -14.03
C THR A 351 -14.45 -10.99 -13.14
N VAL A 352 -15.78 -11.17 -13.04
CA VAL A 352 -16.41 -12.32 -12.38
C VAL A 352 -16.50 -13.44 -13.40
N PHE A 353 -15.61 -14.43 -13.31
CA PHE A 353 -15.39 -15.47 -14.32
C PHE A 353 -15.89 -16.86 -13.89
N ASP A 354 -16.30 -17.01 -12.64
CA ASP A 354 -16.98 -18.21 -12.16
C ASP A 354 -18.49 -18.09 -12.40
N GLU A 355 -19.02 -18.99 -13.22
CA GLU A 355 -20.43 -19.05 -13.60
C GLU A 355 -21.35 -19.34 -12.41
N ALA A 356 -20.83 -19.91 -11.32
CA ALA A 356 -21.60 -20.15 -10.10
C ALA A 356 -21.81 -18.88 -9.26
N ILE A 357 -21.05 -17.81 -9.53
CA ILE A 357 -21.12 -16.55 -8.78
C ILE A 357 -21.94 -15.53 -9.55
N THR A 358 -23.04 -15.09 -8.95
CA THR A 358 -23.82 -13.97 -9.50
C THR A 358 -23.31 -12.66 -8.92
N PHE A 359 -22.82 -11.77 -9.80
CA PHE A 359 -22.50 -10.40 -9.43
C PHE A 359 -23.75 -9.53 -9.37
N HIS A 360 -23.86 -8.79 -8.29
CA HIS A 360 -24.87 -7.76 -8.09
C HIS A 360 -24.18 -6.41 -7.98
N SER A 361 -24.35 -5.57 -8.99
CA SER A 361 -24.03 -4.16 -8.88
C SER A 361 -25.01 -3.51 -7.90
N VAL A 362 -24.57 -2.52 -7.14
CA VAL A 362 -25.48 -1.68 -6.37
C VAL A 362 -26.52 -0.98 -7.25
N LEU A 363 -26.18 -0.69 -8.52
CA LEU A 363 -27.11 -0.08 -9.47
C LEU A 363 -28.22 -1.05 -9.93
N SER A 364 -28.08 -2.35 -9.67
CA SER A 364 -29.11 -3.35 -9.95
C SER A 364 -30.22 -3.38 -8.89
N ILE A 365 -30.08 -2.62 -7.80
CA ILE A 365 -31.04 -2.59 -6.68
C ILE A 365 -32.13 -1.57 -7.00
N GLU A 366 -33.38 -2.04 -7.11
CA GLU A 366 -34.54 -1.21 -7.49
C GLU A 366 -34.88 -0.12 -6.47
N SER A 367 -34.80 -0.44 -5.17
CA SER A 367 -35.06 0.50 -4.09
C SER A 367 -33.83 0.64 -3.20
N LEU A 368 -32.88 1.46 -3.65
CA LEU A 368 -31.72 1.82 -2.83
C LEU A 368 -32.17 2.51 -1.53
N PRO A 369 -31.63 2.14 -0.35
CA PRO A 369 -32.00 2.74 0.92
C PRO A 369 -31.87 4.27 0.96
N ASP A 370 -30.78 4.81 0.41
CA ASP A 370 -30.56 6.25 0.19
C ASP A 370 -29.79 6.49 -1.13
N PRO A 371 -30.51 6.68 -2.26
CA PRO A 371 -29.88 6.93 -3.56
C PRO A 371 -29.01 8.19 -3.56
N SER A 372 -29.37 9.22 -2.79
CA SER A 372 -28.69 10.52 -2.77
C SER A 372 -27.31 10.48 -2.07
N LYS A 373 -27.07 9.43 -1.29
CA LYS A 373 -25.80 9.17 -0.61
C LYS A 373 -25.06 7.96 -1.14
N THR A 374 -25.57 7.30 -2.19
CA THR A 374 -24.93 6.15 -2.84
C THR A 374 -24.21 6.59 -4.12
N HIS A 375 -22.92 6.29 -4.20
CA HIS A 375 -22.02 6.70 -5.28
C HIS A 375 -21.29 5.48 -5.84
N VAL A 376 -21.25 5.34 -7.15
CA VAL A 376 -20.60 4.21 -7.82
C VAL A 376 -19.41 4.69 -8.62
N ILE A 377 -18.28 4.01 -8.45
CA ILE A 377 -17.07 4.23 -9.24
C ILE A 377 -16.89 3.03 -10.16
N TRP A 378 -16.64 3.28 -11.44
CA TRP A 378 -16.29 2.25 -12.40
C TRP A 378 -15.22 2.75 -13.37
N GLY A 379 -14.43 1.84 -13.95
CA GLY A 379 -13.43 2.19 -14.95
C GLY A 379 -12.91 0.98 -15.71
N THR A 380 -12.23 1.22 -16.83
CA THR A 380 -11.83 0.17 -17.77
C THR A 380 -10.49 -0.48 -17.45
N SER A 381 -9.81 -0.02 -16.39
CA SER A 381 -8.43 -0.42 -16.08
C SER A 381 -8.26 -1.90 -15.73
N LYS A 382 -9.30 -2.57 -15.21
CA LYS A 382 -9.24 -3.97 -14.75
C LYS A 382 -10.05 -4.89 -15.63
N ASP A 383 -11.29 -4.51 -15.90
CA ASP A 383 -12.19 -5.22 -16.82
C ASP A 383 -11.59 -5.37 -18.23
N PHE A 384 -10.97 -4.30 -18.73
CA PHE A 384 -10.36 -4.25 -20.06
C PHE A 384 -8.83 -4.21 -20.03
N GLY A 385 -8.15 -4.12 -18.89
CA GLY A 385 -6.67 -4.08 -18.88
C GLY A 385 -6.04 -2.90 -19.64
N ILE A 386 -6.80 -1.83 -19.89
CA ILE A 386 -6.36 -0.61 -20.62
C ILE A 386 -6.12 0.54 -19.64
N SER A 387 -5.40 0.26 -18.54
CA SER A 387 -5.08 1.25 -17.50
C SER A 387 -4.39 2.50 -18.06
N GLY A 388 -3.62 2.37 -19.14
CA GLY A 388 -2.97 3.48 -19.84
C GLY A 388 -3.91 4.47 -20.54
N LEU A 389 -5.21 4.15 -20.72
CA LEU A 389 -6.21 5.12 -21.19
C LEU A 389 -6.72 6.03 -20.07
N CYS A 390 -6.38 5.75 -18.82
CA CYS A 390 -6.66 6.60 -17.66
C CYS A 390 -8.14 7.02 -17.59
N PHE A 391 -9.06 6.05 -17.50
CA PHE A 391 -10.50 6.31 -17.44
C PHE A 391 -11.13 5.83 -16.13
N GLY A 392 -11.88 6.74 -15.49
CA GLY A 392 -12.81 6.45 -14.41
C GLY A 392 -14.10 7.25 -14.57
N ALA A 393 -15.21 6.65 -14.15
CA ALA A 393 -16.53 7.23 -14.14
C ALA A 393 -17.12 7.17 -12.73
N LEU A 394 -17.71 8.29 -12.32
CA LEU A 394 -18.64 8.38 -11.19
C LEU A 394 -20.05 8.29 -11.73
N HIS A 395 -20.88 7.42 -11.16
CA HIS A 395 -22.33 7.54 -11.23
C HIS A 395 -22.89 7.93 -9.86
N THR A 396 -23.67 9.01 -9.80
CA THR A 396 -24.35 9.42 -8.57
C THR A 396 -25.70 10.09 -8.84
N PHE A 397 -26.71 9.74 -8.04
CA PHE A 397 -28.02 10.39 -8.09
C PHE A 397 -28.03 11.80 -7.48
N ASN A 398 -26.96 12.20 -6.80
CA ASN A 398 -26.86 13.50 -6.16
C ASN A 398 -26.25 14.52 -7.12
N LYS A 399 -27.12 15.37 -7.67
CA LYS A 399 -26.72 16.40 -8.65
C LYS A 399 -25.71 17.41 -8.08
N ALA A 400 -25.78 17.73 -6.77
CA ALA A 400 -24.83 18.62 -6.12
C ALA A 400 -23.43 17.98 -6.03
N VAL A 401 -23.36 16.69 -5.63
CA VAL A 401 -22.09 15.94 -5.64
C VAL A 401 -21.54 15.84 -7.06
N ALA A 402 -22.38 15.51 -8.04
CA ALA A 402 -21.96 15.42 -9.43
C ALA A 402 -21.40 16.75 -9.94
N SER A 403 -22.06 17.88 -9.65
CA SER A 403 -21.58 19.21 -10.03
C SER A 403 -20.26 19.56 -9.35
N ALA A 404 -20.11 19.27 -8.05
CA ALA A 404 -18.90 19.55 -7.30
C ALA A 404 -17.71 18.73 -7.83
N VAL A 405 -17.89 17.43 -8.07
CA VAL A 405 -16.87 16.55 -8.66
C VAL A 405 -16.52 16.98 -10.09
N SER A 406 -17.49 17.48 -10.87
CA SER A 406 -17.23 17.95 -12.25
C SER A 406 -16.24 19.12 -12.32
N SER A 407 -16.12 19.91 -11.25
CA SER A 407 -15.13 21.00 -11.18
C SER A 407 -13.68 20.49 -11.28
N PHE A 408 -13.44 19.24 -10.85
CA PHE A 408 -12.13 18.59 -10.95
C PHE A 408 -11.78 18.16 -12.38
N GLY A 409 -12.72 18.17 -13.33
CA GLY A 409 -12.44 17.90 -14.73
C GLY A 409 -11.42 18.87 -15.35
N SER A 410 -11.31 20.08 -14.83
CA SER A 410 -10.26 21.03 -15.23
C SER A 410 -8.83 20.52 -14.94
N LEU A 411 -8.66 19.66 -13.93
CA LEU A 411 -7.38 19.08 -13.51
C LEU A 411 -7.22 17.61 -13.91
N HIS A 412 -8.34 16.89 -13.98
CA HIS A 412 -8.39 15.44 -14.11
C HIS A 412 -9.22 15.00 -15.32
N SER A 413 -9.33 15.84 -16.36
CA SER A 413 -10.00 15.45 -17.61
C SER A 413 -9.21 14.38 -18.35
N ILE A 414 -9.93 13.67 -19.22
CA ILE A 414 -9.38 12.75 -20.20
C ILE A 414 -9.38 13.45 -21.56
N SER A 415 -8.34 13.26 -22.36
CA SER A 415 -8.31 13.73 -23.76
C SER A 415 -9.57 13.32 -24.51
N SER A 416 -10.20 14.24 -25.25
CA SER A 416 -11.42 13.96 -26.03
C SER A 416 -11.21 12.86 -27.07
N ILE A 417 -9.97 12.67 -27.58
CA ILE A 417 -9.62 11.55 -28.48
C ILE A 417 -9.72 10.21 -27.75
N ALA A 418 -9.20 10.13 -26.52
CA ALA A 418 -9.33 8.93 -25.69
C ALA A 418 -10.80 8.71 -25.28
N GLN A 419 -11.55 9.76 -24.98
CA GLN A 419 -12.98 9.67 -24.71
C GLN A 419 -13.77 9.12 -25.91
N TYR A 420 -13.44 9.54 -27.14
CA TYR A 420 -14.02 9.00 -28.36
C TYR A 420 -13.74 7.50 -28.51
N LYS A 421 -12.47 7.09 -28.34
CA LYS A 421 -12.07 5.68 -28.35
C LYS A 421 -12.84 4.86 -27.31
N LEU A 422 -12.97 5.38 -26.09
CA LEU A 422 -13.73 4.71 -25.04
C LEU A 422 -15.20 4.58 -25.44
N ARG A 423 -15.82 5.63 -25.96
CA ARG A 423 -17.20 5.55 -26.46
C ARG A 423 -17.35 4.47 -27.53
N GLN A 424 -16.47 4.41 -28.52
CA GLN A 424 -16.51 3.38 -29.56
C GLN A 424 -16.36 1.97 -28.99
N LEU A 425 -15.42 1.75 -28.06
CA LEU A 425 -15.21 0.46 -27.41
C LEU A 425 -16.45 0.03 -26.62
N LEU A 426 -17.01 0.95 -25.83
CA LEU A 426 -18.17 0.69 -25.00
C LEU A 426 -19.42 0.44 -25.85
N GLN A 427 -19.61 1.16 -26.96
CA GLN A 427 -20.78 1.03 -27.82
C GLN A 427 -20.85 -0.31 -28.58
N ASP A 428 -19.72 -0.97 -28.79
CA ASP A 428 -19.62 -2.22 -29.55
C ASP A 428 -20.10 -3.45 -28.73
N ARG A 429 -21.39 -3.44 -28.35
CA ARG A 429 -22.02 -4.47 -27.50
C ARG A 429 -21.90 -5.86 -28.10
N GLU A 430 -22.07 -5.97 -29.42
CA GLU A 430 -21.98 -7.23 -30.13
C GLU A 430 -20.58 -7.84 -29.96
N TRP A 431 -19.51 -7.08 -30.18
CA TRP A 431 -18.15 -7.57 -29.96
C TRP A 431 -17.88 -7.87 -28.48
N LEU A 432 -18.36 -7.04 -27.57
CA LEU A 432 -18.20 -7.25 -26.13
C LEU A 432 -18.82 -8.58 -25.67
N ASP A 433 -20.08 -8.82 -26.03
CA ASP A 433 -20.87 -9.94 -25.54
C ASP A 433 -20.55 -11.25 -26.28
N SER A 434 -20.29 -11.17 -27.59
CA SER A 434 -20.01 -12.37 -28.40
C SER A 434 -18.55 -12.80 -28.38
N THR A 435 -17.62 -11.85 -28.15
CA THR A 435 -16.17 -12.08 -28.32
C THR A 435 -15.38 -11.77 -27.06
N TYR A 436 -15.35 -10.51 -26.61
CA TYR A 436 -14.42 -10.08 -25.56
C TYR A 436 -14.69 -10.75 -24.21
N LEU A 437 -15.91 -10.63 -23.69
CA LEU A 437 -16.25 -11.12 -22.35
C LEU A 437 -16.14 -12.65 -22.25
N PRO A 438 -16.69 -13.47 -23.18
CA PRO A 438 -16.51 -14.92 -23.14
C PRO A 438 -15.04 -15.34 -23.15
N ILE A 439 -14.21 -14.74 -24.00
CA ILE A 439 -12.78 -15.06 -24.08
C ILE A 439 -12.06 -14.60 -22.82
N ASN A 440 -12.36 -13.40 -22.30
CA ASN A 440 -11.76 -12.88 -21.08
C ASN A 440 -12.07 -13.77 -19.88
N HIS A 441 -13.33 -14.16 -19.68
CA HIS A 441 -13.72 -15.08 -18.61
C HIS A 441 -13.08 -16.45 -18.75
N PHE A 442 -13.03 -17.00 -19.97
CA PHE A 442 -12.35 -18.26 -20.24
C PHE A 442 -10.85 -18.19 -19.88
N ARG A 443 -10.16 -17.12 -20.30
CA ARG A 443 -8.72 -16.94 -20.04
C ARG A 443 -8.45 -16.71 -18.55
N LEU A 444 -9.28 -15.90 -17.87
CA LEU A 444 -9.19 -15.68 -16.42
C LEU A 444 -9.39 -16.98 -15.64
N ARG A 445 -10.45 -17.74 -15.95
CA ARG A 445 -10.73 -19.03 -15.33
C ARG A 445 -9.58 -20.02 -15.54
N THR A 446 -9.02 -20.05 -16.75
CA THR A 446 -7.89 -20.92 -17.09
C THR A 446 -6.64 -20.57 -16.28
N ALA A 447 -6.27 -19.28 -16.24
CA ALA A 447 -5.11 -18.81 -15.50
C ALA A 447 -5.28 -18.98 -13.98
N HIS A 448 -6.48 -18.68 -13.46
CA HIS A 448 -6.85 -18.93 -12.06
C HIS A 448 -6.74 -20.42 -11.70
N LYS A 449 -7.31 -21.31 -12.53
CA LYS A 449 -7.22 -22.77 -12.32
C LYS A 449 -5.77 -23.26 -12.32
N TYR A 450 -4.93 -22.73 -13.21
CA TYR A 450 -3.51 -23.05 -13.22
C TYR A 450 -2.83 -22.68 -11.90
N ILE A 451 -2.92 -21.41 -11.48
CA ILE A 451 -2.30 -20.94 -10.24
C ILE A 451 -2.83 -21.69 -9.01
N THR A 452 -4.15 -21.87 -8.91
CA THR A 452 -4.75 -22.57 -7.77
C THR A 452 -4.37 -24.05 -7.72
N ASN A 453 -4.14 -24.71 -8.85
CA ASN A 453 -3.60 -26.08 -8.87
C ASN A 453 -2.13 -26.13 -8.40
N GLU A 454 -1.29 -25.18 -8.82
CA GLU A 454 0.09 -25.07 -8.34
C GLU A 454 0.13 -24.81 -6.83
N LEU A 455 -0.70 -23.89 -6.32
CA LEU A 455 -0.82 -23.61 -4.88
C LEU A 455 -1.28 -24.84 -4.08
N LYS A 456 -2.23 -25.63 -4.61
CA LYS A 456 -2.65 -26.91 -4.01
C LYS A 456 -1.50 -27.92 -3.98
N ALA A 457 -0.73 -28.04 -5.06
CA ALA A 457 0.43 -28.94 -5.10
C ALA A 457 1.52 -28.55 -4.07
N LEU A 458 1.66 -27.26 -3.78
CA LEU A 458 2.57 -26.72 -2.76
C LEU A 458 1.96 -26.69 -1.34
N ASN A 459 0.73 -27.18 -1.16
CA ASN A 459 -0.01 -27.10 0.10
C ASN A 459 -0.04 -25.67 0.68
N VAL A 460 -0.20 -24.66 -0.18
CA VAL A 460 -0.37 -23.25 0.22
C VAL A 460 -1.87 -22.97 0.32
N PRO A 461 -2.42 -22.64 1.50
CA PRO A 461 -3.82 -22.25 1.62
C PRO A 461 -4.09 -20.92 0.90
N PHE A 462 -5.28 -20.77 0.33
CA PHE A 462 -5.70 -19.54 -0.34
C PHE A 462 -7.22 -19.38 -0.35
N LEU A 463 -7.71 -18.17 -0.58
CA LEU A 463 -9.12 -17.90 -0.84
C LEU A 463 -9.44 -18.21 -2.30
N ASN A 464 -10.17 -19.30 -2.54
CA ASN A 464 -10.60 -19.70 -3.87
C ASN A 464 -11.87 -18.94 -4.26
N ARG A 465 -11.72 -17.79 -4.91
CA ARG A 465 -12.85 -16.93 -5.32
C ARG A 465 -12.87 -16.74 -6.83
N GLY A 466 -14.06 -16.67 -7.40
CA GLY A 466 -14.30 -16.66 -8.84
C GLY A 466 -14.32 -15.27 -9.50
N SER A 467 -13.63 -14.29 -8.92
CA SER A 467 -13.62 -12.91 -9.41
C SER A 467 -12.27 -12.21 -9.21
N GLY A 468 -12.07 -11.12 -9.95
CA GLY A 468 -10.86 -10.30 -9.90
C GLY A 468 -9.75 -10.87 -10.77
N LEU A 469 -8.51 -10.44 -10.47
CA LEU A 469 -7.31 -10.75 -11.25
C LEU A 469 -6.23 -11.46 -10.42
N PHE A 470 -6.58 -11.86 -9.20
CA PHE A 470 -5.65 -12.27 -8.16
C PHE A 470 -6.25 -13.32 -7.23
N VAL A 471 -5.37 -14.00 -6.48
CA VAL A 471 -5.70 -14.89 -5.39
C VAL A 471 -5.09 -14.35 -4.10
N TRP A 472 -5.83 -14.45 -3.00
CA TRP A 472 -5.35 -14.12 -1.66
C TRP A 472 -4.79 -15.37 -0.99
N ILE A 473 -3.47 -15.47 -0.89
CA ILE A 473 -2.74 -16.65 -0.42
C ILE A 473 -2.28 -16.48 1.03
N ASN A 474 -2.18 -17.58 1.77
CA ASN A 474 -1.74 -17.62 3.15
C ASN A 474 -0.40 -18.37 3.27
N LEU A 475 0.64 -17.61 3.59
CA LEU A 475 2.02 -18.06 3.80
C LEU A 475 2.43 -18.01 5.28
N ARG A 476 1.49 -17.94 6.22
CA ARG A 476 1.79 -17.94 7.67
C ARG A 476 2.70 -19.07 8.11
N LYS A 477 2.55 -20.26 7.50
CA LYS A 477 3.38 -21.44 7.81
C LYS A 477 4.88 -21.25 7.50
N TYR A 478 5.24 -20.19 6.80
CA TYR A 478 6.61 -19.82 6.43
C TYR A 478 7.17 -18.67 7.27
N LEU A 479 6.41 -18.19 8.26
CA LEU A 479 6.78 -17.08 9.15
C LEU A 479 7.02 -17.62 10.56
N HIS A 480 8.24 -17.46 11.06
CA HIS A 480 8.61 -17.96 12.38
C HIS A 480 9.49 -16.95 13.14
N PRO A 481 8.93 -16.24 14.14
CA PRO A 481 7.53 -16.22 14.55
C PRO A 481 6.61 -15.55 13.51
N CYS A 482 5.30 -15.84 13.56
CA CYS A 482 4.33 -15.25 12.63
C CYS A 482 4.11 -13.75 12.93
N THR A 483 4.93 -12.90 12.30
CA THR A 483 4.99 -11.45 12.53
C THR A 483 5.05 -10.69 11.20
N PHE A 484 4.79 -9.37 11.24
CA PHE A 484 4.91 -8.53 10.04
C PHE A 484 6.36 -8.31 9.63
N GLU A 485 7.30 -8.42 10.57
CA GLU A 485 8.74 -8.38 10.32
C GLU A 485 9.16 -9.60 9.49
N GLU A 486 8.72 -10.80 9.88
CA GLU A 486 8.95 -12.02 9.09
C GLU A 486 8.21 -11.97 7.74
N GLU A 487 7.00 -11.40 7.67
CA GLU A 487 6.31 -11.16 6.39
C GLU A 487 7.16 -10.29 5.43
N LEU A 488 7.80 -9.25 5.96
CA LEU A 488 8.69 -8.38 5.19
C LEU A 488 9.97 -9.11 4.74
N LEU A 489 10.54 -9.96 5.59
CA LEU A 489 11.70 -10.79 5.23
C LEU A 489 11.35 -11.79 4.12
N LEU A 490 10.20 -12.47 4.23
CA LEU A 490 9.70 -13.36 3.18
C LEU A 490 9.44 -12.60 1.88
N HIS A 491 8.86 -11.39 1.97
CA HIS A 491 8.69 -10.52 0.81
C HIS A 491 10.03 -10.18 0.14
N ARG A 492 11.06 -9.82 0.91
CA ARG A 492 12.42 -9.58 0.38
C ARG A 492 13.01 -10.82 -0.29
N HIS A 493 12.79 -12.01 0.28
CA HIS A 493 13.24 -13.26 -0.33
C HIS A 493 12.58 -13.51 -1.70
N PHE A 494 11.29 -13.15 -1.86
CA PHE A 494 10.68 -13.12 -3.20
C PHE A 494 11.37 -12.13 -4.14
N LEU A 495 11.70 -10.92 -3.67
CA LEU A 495 12.44 -9.93 -4.47
C LEU A 495 13.84 -10.42 -4.86
N ASP A 496 14.54 -11.17 -4.00
CA ASP A 496 15.85 -11.77 -4.30
C ASP A 496 15.75 -12.81 -5.43
N LYS A 497 14.63 -13.54 -5.49
CA LYS A 497 14.27 -14.39 -6.64
C LYS A 497 13.60 -13.63 -7.78
N LYS A 498 13.61 -12.30 -7.72
CA LYS A 498 13.06 -11.39 -8.73
C LYS A 498 11.60 -11.69 -9.04
N LEU A 499 10.82 -11.96 -8.00
CA LEU A 499 9.39 -12.18 -8.05
C LEU A 499 8.72 -11.15 -7.13
N ILE A 500 7.76 -10.39 -7.66
CA ILE A 500 7.01 -9.43 -6.84
C ILE A 500 5.62 -10.03 -6.57
N LEU A 501 5.30 -10.15 -5.29
CA LEU A 501 3.96 -10.35 -4.74
C LEU A 501 3.61 -9.13 -3.88
N SER A 502 2.34 -8.94 -3.53
CA SER A 502 1.98 -7.85 -2.61
C SER A 502 1.72 -8.40 -1.21
N PRO A 503 2.50 -8.02 -0.18
CA PRO A 503 2.32 -8.48 1.19
C PRO A 503 1.03 -7.92 1.80
N GLY A 504 0.47 -8.68 2.75
CA GLY A 504 -0.83 -8.42 3.36
C GLY A 504 -0.87 -7.12 4.15
N LYS A 505 0.26 -6.75 4.76
CA LYS A 505 0.46 -5.46 5.43
C LYS A 505 0.15 -4.28 4.52
N SER A 506 0.50 -4.35 3.23
CA SER A 506 0.23 -3.27 2.26
C SER A 506 -1.26 -3.06 1.97
N PHE A 507 -2.12 -4.02 2.32
CA PHE A 507 -3.58 -3.92 2.22
C PHE A 507 -4.25 -3.68 3.58
N MET A 508 -3.48 -3.31 4.60
CA MET A 508 -3.95 -3.14 5.99
C MET A 508 -4.58 -4.43 6.56
N CYS A 509 -4.14 -5.60 6.09
CA CYS A 509 -4.55 -6.86 6.71
C CYS A 509 -4.05 -6.89 8.16
N LYS A 510 -4.93 -7.18 9.13
CA LYS A 510 -4.57 -7.17 10.55
C LYS A 510 -3.62 -8.31 10.94
N ASP A 511 -3.60 -9.37 10.15
CA ASP A 511 -2.85 -10.56 10.47
C ASP A 511 -1.71 -10.79 9.46
N PRO A 512 -0.49 -11.11 9.92
CA PRO A 512 0.63 -11.38 9.04
C PRO A 512 0.47 -12.69 8.26
N GLY A 513 1.28 -12.81 7.20
CA GLY A 513 1.42 -13.99 6.36
C GLY A 513 0.46 -14.07 5.19
N TRP A 514 -0.41 -13.08 4.98
CA TRP A 514 -1.26 -13.03 3.78
C TRP A 514 -0.55 -12.31 2.64
N PHE A 515 -0.77 -12.74 1.40
CA PHE A 515 -0.22 -12.09 0.20
C PHE A 515 -1.26 -12.09 -0.92
N ARG A 516 -1.24 -11.05 -1.76
CA ARG A 516 -1.94 -11.06 -3.06
C ARG A 516 -1.00 -11.54 -4.15
N LEU A 517 -1.46 -12.52 -4.92
CA LEU A 517 -0.79 -13.04 -6.11
C LEU A 517 -1.69 -12.84 -7.33
N VAL A 518 -1.26 -12.01 -8.28
CA VAL A 518 -1.97 -11.74 -9.53
C VAL A 518 -1.75 -12.88 -10.52
N PHE A 519 -2.83 -13.43 -11.08
CA PHE A 519 -2.76 -14.53 -12.05
C PHE A 519 -3.06 -14.10 -13.48
N ALA A 520 -3.52 -12.87 -13.72
CA ALA A 520 -4.00 -12.41 -15.02
C ALA A 520 -2.87 -12.05 -16.01
N ASP A 521 -1.96 -12.99 -16.24
CA ASP A 521 -0.80 -12.87 -17.15
C ASP A 521 -0.61 -14.15 -17.99
N ASN A 522 0.28 -14.10 -18.97
CA ASN A 522 0.55 -15.20 -19.90
C ASN A 522 1.01 -16.47 -19.16
N HIS A 523 0.47 -17.62 -19.57
CA HIS A 523 0.77 -18.93 -18.95
C HIS A 523 2.27 -19.27 -18.84
N LEU A 524 3.10 -18.92 -19.83
CA LEU A 524 4.54 -19.19 -19.77
C LEU A 524 5.25 -18.33 -18.71
N LEU A 525 4.80 -17.09 -18.54
CA LEU A 525 5.30 -16.20 -17.49
C LEU A 525 4.84 -16.71 -16.12
N LEU A 526 3.57 -17.11 -15.98
CA LEU A 526 3.06 -17.72 -14.74
C LEU A 526 3.83 -18.98 -14.35
N ARG A 527 4.18 -19.84 -15.31
CA ARG A 527 5.01 -21.03 -15.05
C ARG A 527 6.39 -20.66 -14.49
N SER A 528 7.02 -19.66 -15.09
CA SER A 528 8.32 -19.16 -14.63
C SER A 528 8.22 -18.52 -13.24
N ALA A 529 7.11 -17.80 -12.98
CA ALA A 529 6.82 -17.20 -11.68
C ALA A 529 6.60 -18.26 -10.60
N MET A 530 5.81 -19.30 -10.88
CA MET A 530 5.55 -20.39 -9.94
C MET A 530 6.79 -21.23 -9.66
N HIS A 531 7.70 -21.37 -10.63
CA HIS A 531 9.00 -21.98 -10.38
C HIS A 531 9.82 -21.18 -9.36
N ARG A 532 9.93 -19.85 -9.54
CA ARG A 532 10.62 -18.97 -8.58
C ARG A 532 9.92 -18.95 -7.22
N PHE A 533 8.59 -18.92 -7.22
CA PHE A 533 7.78 -18.99 -6.01
C PHE A 533 8.08 -20.26 -5.20
N HIS A 534 8.08 -21.43 -5.86
CA HIS A 534 8.41 -22.71 -5.22
C HIS A 534 9.84 -22.72 -4.66
N GLN A 535 10.82 -22.17 -5.39
CA GLN A 535 12.20 -22.05 -4.91
C GLN A 535 12.29 -21.25 -3.60
N VAL A 536 11.59 -20.11 -3.50
CA VAL A 536 11.54 -19.32 -2.26
C VAL A 536 10.99 -20.14 -1.11
N LEU A 537 9.89 -20.86 -1.31
CA LEU A 537 9.27 -21.64 -0.24
C LEU A 537 10.19 -22.78 0.24
N LEU A 538 10.87 -23.48 -0.67
CA LEU A 538 11.85 -24.52 -0.32
C LEU A 538 13.05 -23.97 0.44
N GLU A 539 13.57 -22.82 0.02
CA GLU A 539 14.69 -22.17 0.69
C GLU A 539 14.28 -21.65 2.07
N GLN A 540 13.05 -21.15 2.21
CA GLN A 540 12.50 -20.71 3.49
C GLN A 540 12.35 -21.88 4.48
N GLU A 541 11.84 -23.03 4.04
CA GLU A 541 11.75 -24.25 4.87
C GLU A 541 13.14 -24.74 5.31
N ARG A 542 14.11 -24.77 4.39
CA ARG A 542 15.49 -25.19 4.70
C ARG A 542 16.16 -24.25 5.70
N ASN A 543 15.99 -22.94 5.53
CA ASN A 543 16.53 -21.94 6.44
C ASN A 543 15.92 -22.09 7.84
N TRP A 544 14.62 -22.38 7.91
CA TRP A 544 13.94 -22.64 9.18
C TRP A 544 14.48 -23.90 9.87
N THR A 545 14.57 -25.03 9.16
CA THR A 545 15.14 -26.28 9.72
C THR A 545 16.57 -26.08 10.21
N ARG A 546 17.38 -25.28 9.50
CA ARG A 546 18.75 -24.95 9.93
C ARG A 546 18.75 -24.15 11.23
N ARG A 547 17.95 -23.09 11.34
CA ARG A 547 17.85 -22.28 12.58
C ARG A 547 17.44 -23.14 13.78
N GLN A 548 16.44 -24.02 13.61
CA GLN A 548 16.03 -24.93 14.67
C GLN A 548 17.16 -25.86 15.15
N LEU A 549 18.01 -26.32 14.23
CA LEU A 549 19.16 -27.14 14.57
C LEU A 549 20.25 -26.34 15.29
N GLU A 550 20.52 -25.12 14.83
CA GLU A 550 21.47 -24.20 15.45
C GLU A 550 21.05 -23.83 16.89
N ASP A 551 19.77 -23.48 17.08
CA ASP A 551 19.20 -23.18 18.40
C ASP A 551 19.28 -24.39 19.35
N ALA A 552 18.98 -25.60 18.85
CA ALA A 552 19.07 -26.83 19.64
C ALA A 552 20.51 -27.17 20.04
N ILE A 553 21.49 -26.93 19.16
CA ILE A 553 22.91 -27.10 19.47
C ILE A 553 23.37 -26.06 20.51
N GLU A 554 22.91 -24.82 20.40
CA GLU A 554 23.26 -23.76 21.35
C GLU A 554 22.67 -24.03 22.74
N GLU A 555 21.43 -24.51 22.83
CA GLU A 555 20.83 -24.98 24.10
C GLU A 555 21.59 -26.17 24.71
N ASP A 556 22.03 -27.14 23.90
CA ASP A 556 22.81 -28.30 24.38
C ASP A 556 24.21 -27.88 24.87
N LEU A 557 24.83 -26.89 24.21
CA LEU A 557 26.10 -26.30 24.65
C LEU A 557 25.95 -25.46 25.93
N LEU A 558 24.82 -24.76 26.11
CA LEU A 558 24.53 -23.99 27.32
C LEU A 558 24.20 -24.91 28.52
N THR A 559 23.47 -26.00 28.29
CA THR A 559 23.14 -27.00 29.32
C THR A 559 24.34 -27.86 29.73
N SER A 560 25.21 -28.22 28.78
CA SER A 560 26.46 -28.92 29.08
C SER A 560 27.48 -28.04 29.83
N ASN A 561 27.60 -26.75 29.48
CA ASN A 561 28.47 -25.82 30.20
C ASN A 561 27.95 -25.48 31.61
N THR A 562 26.64 -25.40 31.80
CA THR A 562 26.05 -25.23 33.14
C THR A 562 26.23 -26.47 34.00
N ALA A 563 26.09 -27.68 33.46
CA ALA A 563 26.39 -28.94 34.17
C ALA A 563 27.87 -29.09 34.54
N ALA A 564 28.80 -28.64 33.68
CA ALA A 564 30.22 -28.61 33.98
C ALA A 564 30.57 -27.59 35.10
N ALA A 565 29.87 -26.45 35.15
CA ALA A 565 30.06 -25.44 36.19
C ALA A 565 29.54 -25.86 37.57
N THR A 566 28.53 -26.72 37.66
CA THR A 566 28.04 -27.30 38.93
C THR A 566 28.98 -28.37 39.49
N ASN A 567 29.66 -29.13 38.63
CA ASN A 567 30.61 -30.17 39.05
C ASN A 567 31.97 -29.63 39.53
N LEU A 568 32.29 -28.36 39.29
CA LEU A 568 33.50 -27.68 39.79
C LEU A 568 33.32 -26.99 41.15
N LYS A 569 32.13 -27.07 41.76
CA LYS A 569 31.81 -26.56 43.10
C LYS A 569 31.52 -27.67 44.13
N GLY A 570 31.79 -28.93 43.78
CA GLY A 570 31.63 -30.10 44.65
C GLY A 570 32.87 -30.38 45.49
#